data_AF-A0A7M7PAP9-F1
#
_entry.id   AF-A0A7M7PAP9-F1
#
_cell.length_a   1.000
_cell.length_b   1.000
_cell.length_c   1.000
_cell.angle_alpha   90.00
_cell.angle_beta   90.00
_cell.angle_gamma   90.00
#
_symmetry.space_group_name_H-M   'P 1'
#
loop_
_entity.id
_entity.type
_entity.pdbx_description
1 polymer ?
#
loop_
_entity_poly.entity_id
_entity_poly.type
_entity_poly.pdbx_seq_one_letter_code
_entity_poly.pdbx_strand_id
1 'polypeptide(L)'
;METDTDVERYPQDILSARCACRDCINPYNNGFITNPGVDCMPVVREMETLRRGQCVGGVYRYEKQTTKVPVACVCARRLAV
;
A
#
# COMPACT_ATOMS: atom_id res chain seq x y z
N MET A 1 5.85 -5.72 -5.91
CA MET A 1 4.48 -5.19 -5.90
C MET A 1 3.53 -6.36 -5.90
N GLU A 2 2.28 -6.12 -5.49
CA GLU A 2 1.20 -7.08 -5.53
C GLU A 2 -0.04 -6.39 -6.10
N THR A 3 -0.78 -7.11 -6.93
CA THR A 3 -2.06 -6.63 -7.47
C THR A 3 -3.18 -7.27 -6.67
N ASP A 4 -4.04 -6.44 -6.07
CA ASP A 4 -5.30 -6.84 -5.46
C ASP A 4 -6.43 -6.59 -6.45
N THR A 5 -7.02 -7.67 -6.98
CA THR A 5 -8.11 -7.62 -7.97
C THR A 5 -9.44 -7.96 -7.29
N ASP A 6 -10.38 -7.02 -7.36
CA ASP A 6 -11.73 -7.17 -6.81
C ASP A 6 -12.77 -6.74 -7.85
N VAL A 7 -13.49 -7.71 -8.40
CA VAL A 7 -14.48 -7.50 -9.46
C VAL A 7 -15.68 -6.65 -9.04
N GLU A 8 -15.91 -6.56 -7.72
CA GLU A 8 -16.99 -5.80 -7.10
C GLU A 8 -16.52 -4.40 -6.65
N ARG A 9 -15.30 -3.97 -7.01
CA ARG A 9 -14.75 -2.67 -6.66
C ARG A 9 -14.35 -1.87 -7.92
N TYR A 10 -14.41 -0.55 -7.84
CA TYR A 10 -13.80 0.35 -8.81
C TYR A 10 -12.78 1.28 -8.12
N PRO A 11 -11.52 1.36 -8.60
CA PRO A 11 -10.94 0.50 -9.63
C PRO A 11 -10.88 -0.96 -9.17
N GLN A 12 -10.97 -1.89 -10.13
CA GLN A 12 -10.95 -3.33 -9.85
C GLN A 12 -9.58 -3.76 -9.34
N ASP A 13 -8.53 -3.32 -10.04
CA ASP A 13 -7.15 -3.59 -9.67
C ASP A 13 -6.58 -2.45 -8.84
N ILE A 14 -6.01 -2.81 -7.68
CA ILE A 14 -5.19 -1.92 -6.86
C ILE A 14 -3.79 -2.51 -6.77
N LEU A 15 -2.80 -1.75 -7.22
CA LEU A 15 -1.39 -2.11 -7.07
C LEU A 15 -0.86 -1.63 -5.73
N SER A 16 -0.41 -2.57 -4.91
CA SER A 16 0.21 -2.33 -3.62
C SER A 16 1.73 -2.53 -3.68
N ALA A 17 2.47 -1.56 -3.17
CA ALA A 17 3.91 -1.68 -2.94
C ALA A 17 4.19 -2.68 -1.81
N ARG A 18 5.16 -3.57 -2.03
CA ARG A 18 5.70 -4.46 -1.01
C ARG A 18 7.17 -4.13 -0.82
N CYS A 19 7.60 -3.90 0.42
CA CYS A 19 8.99 -3.60 0.70
C CYS A 19 9.83 -4.87 0.50
N ALA A 20 10.91 -4.74 -0.28
CA ALA A 20 11.76 -5.88 -0.63
C ALA A 20 12.58 -6.39 0.57
N CYS A 21 12.86 -5.51 1.52
CA CYS A 21 13.71 -5.78 2.69
C CYS A 21 13.05 -5.22 3.94
N ARG A 22 13.45 -5.71 5.12
CA ARG A 22 13.06 -5.13 6.41
C ARG A 22 13.92 -3.92 6.75
N ASP A 23 15.22 -4.01 6.47
CA ASP A 23 16.20 -2.95 6.70
C ASP A 23 16.49 -2.17 5.41
N CYS A 24 17.09 -0.99 5.56
CA CYS A 24 17.47 -0.16 4.43
C CYS A 24 18.86 -0.52 3.89
N ILE A 25 19.02 -0.39 2.57
CA ILE A 25 20.31 -0.59 1.90
C ILE A 25 21.24 0.59 2.19
N ASN A 26 22.47 0.29 2.58
CA ASN A 26 23.53 1.27 2.74
C ASN A 26 24.11 1.63 1.35
N PRO A 27 24.08 2.91 0.94
CA PRO A 27 24.48 3.32 -0.41
C PRO A 27 25.99 3.18 -0.69
N TYR A 28 26.82 2.93 0.33
CA TYR A 28 28.28 2.88 0.18
C TYR A 28 28.87 1.48 0.09
N ASN A 29 28.14 0.45 0.54
CA ASN A 29 28.69 -0.91 0.67
C ASN A 29 27.72 -2.03 0.31
N ASN A 30 26.54 -1.73 -0.24
CA ASN A 30 25.48 -2.68 -0.59
C ASN A 30 24.99 -3.58 0.58
N GLY A 31 25.41 -3.31 1.82
CA GLY A 31 24.93 -3.96 3.03
C GLY A 31 23.67 -3.28 3.56
N PHE A 32 23.25 -3.66 4.77
CA PHE A 32 22.15 -3.01 5.48
C PHE A 32 22.66 -1.95 6.46
N ILE A 33 21.87 -0.89 6.66
CA ILE A 33 22.15 0.14 7.67
C ILE A 33 21.85 -0.43 9.05
N THR A 34 22.87 -0.56 9.89
CA THR A 34 22.75 -1.12 11.25
C THR A 34 22.75 -0.05 12.35
N ASN A 35 23.34 1.14 12.10
CA ASN A 35 23.42 2.24 13.08
C ASN A 35 23.48 3.62 12.41
N PRO A 36 22.63 4.60 12.78
CA PRO A 36 21.46 4.44 13.64
C PRO A 36 20.41 3.53 12.97
N GLY A 37 19.68 2.75 13.77
CA GLY A 37 18.69 1.80 13.25
C GLY A 37 17.62 2.49 12.41
N VAL A 38 17.43 2.00 11.19
CA VAL A 38 16.40 2.45 10.24
C VAL A 38 15.60 1.26 9.77
N ASP A 39 14.31 1.48 9.49
CA ASP A 39 13.43 0.46 8.94
C ASP A 39 12.95 0.86 7.55
N CYS A 40 12.83 -0.13 6.69
CA CYS A 40 12.13 -0.03 5.42
C CYS A 40 10.64 -0.22 5.70
N MET A 41 9.87 0.87 5.67
CA MET A 41 8.45 0.88 6.02
C MET A 41 7.59 1.30 4.82
N PRO A 42 6.38 0.74 4.66
CA PRO A 42 5.48 1.15 3.61
C PRO A 42 4.92 2.54 3.86
N VAL A 43 4.81 3.35 2.81
CA VAL A 43 4.04 4.59 2.81
C VAL A 43 2.62 4.26 2.38
N VAL A 44 1.67 4.44 3.29
CA VAL A 44 0.25 4.15 3.06
C VAL A 44 -0.48 5.43 2.66
N ARG A 45 -1.29 5.35 1.61
CA ARG A 45 -2.22 6.40 1.19
C ARG A 45 -3.65 5.92 1.33
N GLU A 46 -4.52 6.84 1.70
CA GLU A 46 -5.97 6.63 1.68
C GLU A 46 -6.49 7.02 0.30
N MET A 47 -7.16 6.08 -0.37
CA MET A 47 -7.72 6.26 -1.70
C MET A 47 -9.23 6.02 -1.66
N GLU A 48 -10.00 6.84 -2.36
CA GLU A 48 -11.42 6.57 -2.55
C GLU A 48 -11.62 5.43 -3.54
N THR A 49 -12.42 4.45 -3.16
CA THR A 49 -12.84 3.32 -3.99
C THR A 49 -14.35 3.20 -3.96
N LEU A 50 -14.95 2.66 -5.02
CA LEU A 50 -16.38 2.42 -5.09
C LEU A 50 -16.64 0.92 -4.94
N ARG A 51 -17.51 0.53 -4.02
CA ARG A 51 -17.99 -0.85 -3.88
C ARG A 51 -19.31 -1.02 -4.61
N ARG A 52 -19.40 -2.03 -5.46
CA ARG A 52 -20.63 -2.43 -6.16
C ARG A 52 -21.60 -3.06 -5.16
N GLY A 53 -22.79 -2.48 -5.05
CA GLY A 53 -23.91 -3.01 -4.30
C GLY A 53 -24.84 -3.84 -5.18
N GLN A 54 -26.08 -4.00 -4.74
CA GLN A 54 -27.09 -4.76 -5.48
C GLN A 54 -27.48 -4.09 -6.81
N CYS A 55 -27.86 -4.92 -7.78
CA CYS A 55 -28.50 -4.47 -9.02
C CYS A 55 -29.99 -4.23 -8.75
N VAL A 56 -30.48 -3.01 -8.97
CA VAL A 56 -31.89 -2.64 -8.78
C VAL A 56 -32.36 -1.91 -10.04
N GLY A 57 -33.37 -2.46 -10.72
CA GLY A 57 -33.90 -1.86 -11.95
C GLY A 57 -32.91 -1.86 -13.13
N GLY A 58 -32.00 -2.84 -13.18
CA GLY A 58 -31.01 -2.97 -14.25
C GLY A 58 -29.76 -2.09 -14.09
N VAL A 59 -29.63 -1.39 -12.96
CA VAL A 59 -28.46 -0.55 -12.65
C VAL A 59 -27.83 -0.96 -11.32
N TYR A 60 -26.50 -0.85 -11.23
CA TYR A 60 -25.76 -1.08 -10.00
C TYR A 60 -25.67 0.21 -9.18
N ARG A 61 -25.97 0.10 -7.89
CA ARG A 61 -25.66 1.17 -6.92
C ARG A 61 -24.23 0.97 -6.40
N TYR A 62 -23.51 2.07 -6.22
CA TYR A 62 -22.15 2.06 -5.69
C TYR A 62 -22.07 2.83 -4.37
N GLU A 63 -21.24 2.34 -3.46
CA GLU A 63 -20.94 2.99 -2.19
C GLU A 63 -19.48 3.41 -2.15
N LYS A 64 -19.21 4.65 -1.71
CA LYS A 64 -17.85 5.14 -1.51
C LYS A 64 -17.23 4.49 -0.28
N GLN A 65 -15.98 4.08 -0.41
CA GLN A 65 -15.17 3.51 0.65
C GLN A 65 -13.77 4.12 0.60
N THR A 66 -13.10 4.16 1.76
CA THR A 66 -11.70 4.56 1.86
C THR A 66 -10.83 3.31 1.97
N THR A 67 -9.95 3.11 1.00
CA THR A 67 -9.01 1.98 0.97
C THR A 67 -7.60 2.46 1.29
N LYS A 68 -6.91 1.76 2.19
CA LYS A 68 -5.51 2.04 2.53
C LYS A 68 -4.58 1.26 1.60
N VAL A 69 -3.83 1.97 0.77
CA VAL A 69 -2.95 1.39 -0.25
C VAL A 69 -1.50 1.72 0.06
N PRO A 70 -0.62 0.74 0.28
CA PRO A 70 0.82 0.94 0.28
C PRO A 70 1.27 1.40 -1.11
N VAL A 71 1.75 2.64 -1.25
CA VAL A 71 2.14 3.21 -2.56
C VAL A 71 3.65 3.20 -2.79
N ALA A 72 4.43 3.12 -1.72
CA ALA A 72 5.89 3.11 -1.77
C ALA A 72 6.46 2.47 -0.51
N CYS A 73 7.77 2.32 -0.48
CA CYS A 73 8.53 2.04 0.74
C CYS A 73 9.57 3.14 0.94
N VAL A 74 9.82 3.49 2.20
CA VAL A 74 10.79 4.51 2.59
C VAL A 74 11.70 3.99 3.67
N CYS A 75 12.93 4.52 3.69
CA CYS A 75 13.83 4.33 4.81
C CYS A 75 13.58 5.42 5.85
N ALA A 76 13.13 5.03 7.04
CA ALA A 76 12.91 5.98 8.11
C ALA A 76 13.53 5.51 9.43
N ARG A 77 13.95 6.47 10.24
CA ARG A 77 14.54 6.20 11.57
C ARG A 77 13.50 5.52 12.45
N ARG A 78 13.92 4.49 13.17
CA ARG A 78 13.11 3.93 14.26
C ARG A 78 12.87 5.03 15.28
N LEU A 79 11.60 5.29 15.62
CA LEU A 79 11.28 6.08 16.80
C LEU A 79 11.72 5.25 18.01
N ALA A 80 12.49 5.86 18.92
CA ALA A 80 12.72 5.27 20.22
C ALA A 80 11.36 5.19 20.93
N VAL A 81 10.88 3.96 21.13
CA VAL A 81 9.71 3.68 21.98
C VAL A 81 10.17 3.59 23.42
#